data_AF-A0A7X9H0X9-F1
#
_entry.id   AF-A0A7X9H0X9-F1
#
_cell.length_a   1.000
_cell.length_b   1.000
_cell.length_c   1.000
_cell.angle_alpha   90.00
_cell.angle_beta   90.00
_cell.angle_gamma   90.00
#
_symmetry.space_group_name_H-M   'P 1'
#
loop_
_entity.id
_entity.type
_entity.pdbx_description
1 polymer ?
#
loop_
_entity_poly.entity_id
_entity_poly.type
_entity_poly.pdbx_seq_one_letter_code
_entity_poly.pdbx_strand_id
1 'polypeptide(L)'
;NTNNHFPYIFIDSKNNLHALWLEKTSENNRLKYFILSTIGNNKYKWSEKGIPNITNCINMPIIFEEKEMLKIVYLIDNHIGFLYSLDYGNTWSKGDLLKIDSSKIFLVKVSGNSKDIKIKNAYCSGENILNLYFINSFKPNLTTPSSTIMESPCSKSEQFIPESKREDEKFSNIYNTQDEIKNMLINILDSQNKIENKIDIILTKLEEDKKSIFSKFFIS
;
A
#
# COMPACT_ATOMS: atom_id res chain seq x y z
N ASN A 1 20.53 -6.59 12.45
CA ASN A 1 19.27 -7.11 13.03
C ASN A 1 18.19 -7.06 11.94
N THR A 2 17.97 -8.15 11.21
CA THR A 2 17.13 -8.22 9.98
C THR A 2 15.74 -8.81 10.23
N ASN A 3 15.26 -8.75 11.48
CA ASN A 3 14.02 -9.41 11.89
C ASN A 3 12.75 -8.61 11.55
N ASN A 4 12.85 -7.49 10.83
CA ASN A 4 11.70 -6.66 10.47
C ASN A 4 11.29 -6.95 9.02
N HIS A 5 10.02 -7.26 8.81
CA HIS A 5 9.42 -7.61 7.53
C HIS A 5 8.25 -6.69 7.21
N PHE A 6 8.00 -6.48 5.92
CA PHE A 6 6.86 -5.73 5.40
C PHE A 6 6.70 -4.32 6.01
N PRO A 7 7.71 -3.44 5.88
CA PRO A 7 7.56 -2.06 6.33
C PRO A 7 6.46 -1.37 5.53
N TYR A 8 5.58 -0.65 6.23
CA TYR A 8 4.49 0.12 5.65
C TYR A 8 4.46 1.53 6.26
N ILE A 9 4.39 2.55 5.41
CA ILE A 9 4.37 3.96 5.84
C ILE A 9 3.11 4.64 5.32
N PHE A 10 2.51 5.44 6.18
CA PHE A 10 1.29 6.19 5.89
C PHE A 10 1.34 7.58 6.50
N ILE A 11 0.66 8.54 5.87
CA ILE A 11 0.51 9.91 6.37
C ILE A 11 -0.98 10.13 6.55
N ASP A 12 -1.41 10.48 7.76
CA ASP A 12 -2.82 10.78 8.05
C ASP A 12 -3.21 12.19 7.59
N SER A 13 -4.43 12.62 7.89
CA SER A 13 -4.96 13.96 7.62
C SER A 13 -4.37 15.05 8.53
N LYS A 14 -3.72 14.70 9.64
CA LYS A 14 -3.03 15.61 10.56
C LYS A 14 -1.53 15.71 10.27
N ASN A 15 -1.07 15.13 9.17
CA ASN A 15 0.33 15.07 8.76
C ASN A 15 1.23 14.33 9.76
N ASN A 16 0.67 13.41 10.54
CA ASN A 16 1.48 12.47 11.30
C ASN A 16 1.99 11.38 10.35
N LEU A 17 3.24 10.95 10.55
CA LEU A 17 3.80 9.82 9.82
C LEU A 17 3.66 8.57 10.68
N HIS A 18 3.01 7.56 10.11
CA HIS A 18 2.77 6.27 10.73
C HIS A 18 3.65 5.23 10.07
N ALA A 19 4.26 4.37 10.88
CA ALA A 19 5.03 3.24 10.42
C ALA A 19 4.51 1.95 11.06
N LEU A 20 4.38 0.92 10.25
CA LEU A 20 4.05 -0.44 10.65
C LEU A 20 5.09 -1.39 10.08
N TRP A 21 5.34 -2.50 10.78
CA TRP A 21 6.04 -3.64 10.24
C TRP A 21 5.71 -4.88 11.07
N LEU A 22 6.12 -6.04 10.57
CA LEU A 22 6.15 -7.27 11.34
C LEU A 22 7.54 -7.50 11.88
N GLU A 23 7.66 -7.66 13.19
CA GLU A 23 8.89 -8.06 13.85
C GLU A 23 8.86 -9.58 14.08
N LYS A 24 9.82 -10.29 13.48
CA LYS A 24 10.05 -11.71 13.70
C LYS A 24 10.63 -11.93 15.09
N THR A 25 9.88 -12.65 15.90
CA THR A 25 10.28 -13.16 17.21
C THR A 25 10.75 -14.61 17.08
N SER A 26 11.15 -15.24 18.18
CA SER A 26 11.52 -16.66 18.22
C SER A 26 10.38 -17.59 17.81
N GLU A 27 9.13 -17.17 18.01
CA GLU A 27 7.96 -18.03 17.85
C GLU A 27 7.08 -17.62 16.67
N ASN A 28 6.98 -16.32 16.39
CA ASN A 28 6.06 -15.78 15.39
C ASN A 28 6.42 -14.38 14.90
N ASN A 29 5.60 -13.85 13.99
CA ASN A 29 5.66 -12.45 13.59
C ASN A 29 4.68 -11.61 14.43
N ARG A 30 5.19 -10.54 15.04
CA ARG A 30 4.42 -9.59 15.84
C ARG A 30 4.25 -8.26 15.10
N LEU A 31 3.04 -7.72 15.12
CA LEU A 31 2.79 -6.38 14.58
C LEU A 31 3.43 -5.30 15.46
N LYS A 32 4.16 -4.37 14.85
CA LYS A 32 4.74 -3.20 15.51
C LYS A 32 4.20 -1.94 14.86
N TYR A 33 3.99 -0.90 15.68
CA TYR A 33 3.46 0.38 15.25
C TYR A 33 4.21 1.54 15.90
N PHE A 34 4.64 2.48 15.07
CA PHE A 34 5.36 3.68 15.46
C PHE A 34 4.72 4.90 14.80
N ILE A 35 4.81 6.03 15.50
CA ILE A 35 4.38 7.33 14.98
C ILE A 35 5.52 8.33 15.12
N LEU A 36 5.71 9.14 14.08
CA LEU A 36 6.56 10.31 14.08
C LEU A 36 5.68 11.53 14.36
N SER A 37 5.91 12.19 15.51
CA SER A 37 5.23 13.44 15.78
C SER A 37 5.79 14.55 14.90
N THR A 38 4.91 15.34 14.30
CA THR A 38 5.28 16.56 13.55
C THR A 38 5.09 17.84 14.38
N ILE A 39 4.63 17.71 15.63
CA ILE A 39 4.28 18.83 16.51
C ILE A 39 4.87 18.63 17.92
N GLY A 40 5.16 19.74 18.61
CA GLY A 40 5.58 19.76 20.01
C GLY A 40 7.04 19.36 20.25
N ASN A 41 7.39 19.07 21.51
CA ASN A 41 8.76 18.80 21.95
C ASN A 41 9.36 17.49 21.40
N ASN A 42 8.52 16.59 20.87
CA ASN A 42 8.92 15.33 20.26
C ASN A 42 8.88 15.38 18.72
N LYS A 43 8.90 16.58 18.14
CA LYS A 43 8.94 16.76 16.70
C LYS A 43 10.10 15.99 16.08
N TYR A 44 9.83 15.28 14.98
CA TYR A 44 10.80 14.47 14.24
C TYR A 44 11.41 13.30 15.01
N LYS A 45 10.79 12.86 16.11
CA LYS A 45 11.18 11.65 16.83
C LYS A 45 10.14 10.55 16.67
N TRP A 46 10.61 9.37 16.26
CA TRP A 46 9.79 8.17 16.23
C TRP A 46 9.53 7.70 17.66
N SER A 47 8.29 7.33 17.95
CA SER A 47 7.90 6.74 19.21
C SER A 47 7.05 5.51 18.96
N GLU A 48 7.38 4.42 19.66
CA GLU A 48 6.49 3.27 19.71
C GLU A 48 5.20 3.66 20.44
N LYS A 49 4.06 3.25 19.90
CA LYS A 49 2.77 3.44 20.55
C LYS A 49 2.17 2.09 20.88
N GLY A 50 1.48 2.03 22.02
CA GLY A 50 0.78 0.82 22.44
C GLY A 50 -0.33 0.46 21.45
N ILE A 51 -0.27 -0.76 20.92
CA ILE A 51 -1.36 -1.40 20.18
C ILE A 51 -1.72 -2.72 20.87
N PRO A 52 -2.94 -3.23 20.70
CA PRO A 52 -3.27 -4.60 21.10
C PRO A 52 -2.22 -5.59 20.59
N ASN A 53 -1.86 -6.58 21.40
CA ASN A 53 -0.84 -7.56 21.01
C ASN A 53 -1.38 -8.46 19.89
N ILE A 54 -0.86 -8.25 18.67
CA ILE A 54 -1.20 -9.05 17.49
C ILE A 54 0.02 -9.86 17.06
N THR A 55 -0.10 -11.18 17.17
CA THR A 55 0.94 -12.17 16.82
C THR A 55 0.47 -13.07 15.69
N ASN A 56 1.38 -13.89 15.15
CA ASN A 56 1.13 -14.80 14.02
C ASN A 56 0.68 -14.08 12.73
N CYS A 57 1.13 -12.84 12.54
CA CYS A 57 0.83 -12.12 11.30
C CYS A 57 1.55 -12.77 10.11
N ILE A 58 0.79 -13.10 9.06
CA ILE A 58 1.33 -13.85 7.90
C ILE A 58 1.60 -12.98 6.67
N ASN A 59 1.19 -11.71 6.67
CA ASN A 59 1.28 -10.84 5.50
C ASN A 59 1.42 -9.35 5.88
N MET A 60 1.70 -8.49 4.90
CA MET A 60 1.95 -7.05 5.08
C MET A 60 0.77 -6.32 5.74
N PRO A 61 0.91 -5.82 6.98
CA PRO A 61 -0.13 -5.01 7.59
C PRO A 61 -0.29 -3.70 6.82
N ILE A 62 -1.53 -3.21 6.71
CA ILE A 62 -1.84 -1.96 6.04
C ILE A 62 -2.49 -0.99 7.02
N ILE A 63 -2.18 0.29 6.90
CA ILE A 63 -2.89 1.36 7.60
C ILE A 63 -3.51 2.32 6.59
N PHE A 64 -4.70 2.80 6.92
CA PHE A 64 -5.41 3.81 6.15
C PHE A 64 -6.29 4.63 7.07
N GLU A 65 -6.82 5.72 6.52
CA GLU A 65 -7.75 6.60 7.21
C GLU A 65 -9.08 6.61 6.48
N GLU A 66 -10.18 6.39 7.21
CA GLU A 66 -11.53 6.46 6.68
C GLU A 66 -12.39 7.25 7.66
N LYS A 67 -13.03 8.33 7.18
CA LYS A 67 -13.89 9.24 7.96
C LYS A 67 -13.22 9.68 9.27
N GLU A 68 -11.98 10.18 9.14
CA GLU A 68 -11.13 10.64 10.25
C GLU A 68 -10.72 9.56 11.26
N MET A 69 -11.04 8.28 11.00
CA MET A 69 -10.64 7.15 11.82
C MET A 69 -9.50 6.40 11.13
N LEU A 70 -8.39 6.19 11.85
CA LEU A 70 -7.32 5.32 11.38
C LEU A 70 -7.72 3.87 11.60
N LYS A 71 -7.40 3.01 10.63
CA LYS A 71 -7.54 1.57 10.73
C LYS A 71 -6.24 0.89 10.34
N ILE A 72 -5.84 -0.13 11.09
CA ILE A 72 -4.78 -1.07 10.70
C ILE A 72 -5.44 -2.39 10.39
N VAL A 73 -5.26 -2.92 9.18
CA VAL A 73 -5.75 -4.25 8.81
C VAL A 73 -4.58 -5.22 8.77
N TYR A 74 -4.80 -6.42 9.30
CA TYR A 74 -3.79 -7.46 9.45
C TYR A 74 -4.39 -8.84 9.17
N LEU A 75 -3.55 -9.78 8.71
CA LEU A 75 -3.94 -11.18 8.48
C LEU A 75 -3.23 -12.08 9.48
N ILE A 76 -4.00 -12.98 10.09
CA ILE A 76 -3.53 -14.04 10.98
C ILE A 76 -4.19 -15.33 10.54
N ASP A 77 -3.40 -16.30 10.10
CA ASP A 77 -3.88 -17.56 9.55
C ASP A 77 -5.00 -17.33 8.51
N ASN A 78 -6.17 -17.94 8.73
CA ASN A 78 -7.39 -17.79 7.91
C ASN A 78 -8.34 -16.72 8.44
N HIS A 79 -7.80 -15.64 9.01
CA HIS A 79 -8.58 -14.50 9.47
C HIS A 79 -7.95 -13.18 9.04
N ILE A 80 -8.82 -12.22 8.76
CA ILE A 80 -8.46 -10.82 8.58
C ILE A 80 -9.11 -10.02 9.70
N GLY A 81 -8.32 -9.22 10.40
CA GLY A 81 -8.78 -8.39 11.50
C GLY A 81 -8.38 -6.95 11.30
N PHE A 82 -8.92 -6.07 12.14
CA PHE A 82 -8.48 -4.68 12.18
C PHE A 82 -8.31 -4.13 13.59
N LEU A 83 -7.46 -3.12 13.70
CA LEU A 83 -7.39 -2.18 14.81
C LEU A 83 -7.95 -0.85 14.30
N TYR A 84 -8.50 -0.04 15.20
CA TYR A 84 -8.92 1.32 14.87
C TYR A 84 -8.52 2.33 15.94
N SER A 85 -8.36 3.58 15.51
CA SER A 85 -8.01 4.72 16.36
C SER A 85 -8.82 5.94 15.97
N LEU A 86 -9.41 6.60 16.97
CA LEU A 86 -10.19 7.83 16.82
C LEU A 86 -9.39 9.10 17.16
N ASP A 87 -8.13 8.93 17.56
CA ASP A 87 -7.25 9.99 18.07
C ASP A 87 -5.93 10.07 17.29
N TYR A 88 -6.00 9.74 16.00
CA TYR A 88 -4.86 9.79 15.06
C TYR A 88 -3.67 8.94 15.51
N GLY A 89 -3.96 7.76 16.07
CA GLY A 89 -3.00 6.72 16.36
C GLY A 89 -2.29 6.89 17.70
N ASN A 90 -2.86 7.65 18.63
CA ASN A 90 -2.37 7.74 20.01
C ASN A 90 -2.86 6.55 20.85
N THR A 91 -4.10 6.12 20.66
CA THR A 91 -4.70 4.93 21.26
C THR A 91 -5.35 4.05 20.20
N TRP A 92 -5.38 2.75 20.46
CA TRP A 92 -5.89 1.75 19.52
C TRP A 92 -6.83 0.77 20.21
N SER A 93 -7.95 0.48 19.54
CA SER A 93 -8.91 -0.54 19.94
C SER A 93 -8.93 -1.67 18.92
N LYS A 94 -9.19 -2.89 19.39
CA LYS A 94 -9.34 -4.06 18.52
C LYS A 94 -10.75 -4.07 17.92
N GLY A 95 -10.83 -4.21 16.61
CA GLY A 95 -12.10 -4.40 15.89
C GLY A 95 -12.43 -5.87 15.68
N ASP A 96 -13.34 -6.11 14.74
CA ASP A 96 -13.81 -7.45 14.40
C ASP A 96 -12.72 -8.28 13.71
N LEU A 97 -12.89 -9.60 13.82
CA LEU A 97 -12.09 -10.60 13.15
C LEU A 97 -12.99 -11.38 12.20
N LEU A 98 -12.68 -11.36 10.91
CA LEU A 98 -13.45 -12.03 9.88
C LEU A 98 -12.70 -13.27 9.40
N LYS A 99 -13.40 -14.41 9.40
CA LYS A 99 -12.87 -15.65 8.81
C LYS A 99 -12.86 -15.53 7.29
N ILE A 100 -11.73 -15.89 6.70
CA ILE A 100 -11.46 -15.81 5.26
C ILE A 100 -10.68 -17.04 4.80
N ASP A 101 -10.63 -17.27 3.50
CA ASP A 101 -9.64 -18.16 2.91
C ASP A 101 -8.41 -17.34 2.51
N SER A 102 -7.35 -17.41 3.31
CA SER A 102 -6.14 -16.59 3.10
C SER A 102 -5.47 -16.84 1.75
N SER A 103 -5.66 -18.02 1.14
CA SER A 103 -5.12 -18.36 -0.18
C SER A 103 -5.76 -17.57 -1.33
N LYS A 104 -6.95 -16.99 -1.07
CA LYS A 104 -7.74 -16.22 -2.05
C LYS A 104 -7.69 -14.72 -1.79
N ILE A 105 -6.84 -14.28 -0.87
CA ILE A 105 -6.69 -12.88 -0.52
C ILE A 105 -5.49 -12.29 -1.25
N PHE A 106 -5.76 -11.18 -1.92
CA PHE A 106 -4.76 -10.42 -2.64
C PHE A 106 -4.62 -9.05 -2.00
N LEU A 107 -3.37 -8.59 -1.90
CA LEU A 107 -3.10 -7.21 -1.61
C LEU A 107 -3.11 -6.43 -2.93
N VAL A 108 -4.01 -5.46 -3.05
CA VAL A 108 -4.11 -4.61 -4.23
C VAL A 108 -3.72 -3.19 -3.90
N LYS A 109 -3.17 -2.48 -4.89
CA LYS A 109 -3.00 -1.04 -4.83
C LYS A 109 -4.33 -0.38 -5.19
N VAL A 110 -4.77 0.54 -4.35
CA VAL A 110 -5.98 1.32 -4.59
C VAL A 110 -5.57 2.69 -5.09
N SER A 111 -6.12 3.08 -6.23
CA SER A 111 -6.03 4.43 -6.77
C SER A 111 -7.43 5.00 -6.88
N GLY A 112 -7.72 6.01 -6.06
CA GLY A 112 -9.02 6.67 -6.06
C GLY A 112 -9.03 7.79 -5.04
N ASN A 113 -9.48 8.97 -5.46
CA ASN A 113 -9.65 10.11 -4.57
C ASN A 113 -11.08 10.11 -4.07
N SER A 114 -11.29 9.60 -2.86
CA SER A 114 -12.51 9.90 -2.10
C SER A 114 -12.15 10.88 -1.00
N LYS A 115 -13.03 11.85 -0.75
CA LYS A 115 -12.85 12.80 0.36
C LYS A 115 -12.84 12.11 1.72
N ASP A 116 -13.52 10.97 1.80
CA ASP A 116 -13.78 10.29 3.07
C ASP A 116 -12.79 9.15 3.34
N ILE A 117 -11.91 8.80 2.40
CA ILE A 117 -10.94 7.72 2.59
C ILE A 117 -9.59 8.03 1.96
N LYS A 118 -8.55 7.92 2.78
CA LYS A 118 -7.14 8.01 2.39
C LYS A 118 -6.52 6.64 2.53
N ILE A 119 -6.40 5.94 1.40
CA ILE A 119 -5.89 4.57 1.33
C ILE A 119 -4.99 4.39 0.12
N LYS A 120 -3.94 3.58 0.24
CA LYS A 120 -3.04 3.22 -0.87
C LYS A 120 -3.09 1.75 -1.23
N ASN A 121 -3.39 0.90 -0.25
CA ASN A 121 -3.46 -0.54 -0.43
C ASN A 121 -4.68 -1.08 0.31
N ALA A 122 -5.28 -2.13 -0.24
CA ALA A 122 -6.40 -2.83 0.37
C ALA A 122 -6.23 -4.33 0.19
N TYR A 123 -6.81 -5.09 1.11
CA TYR A 123 -6.99 -6.52 0.91
C TYR A 123 -8.30 -6.78 0.19
N CYS A 124 -8.29 -7.71 -0.75
CA CYS A 124 -9.48 -8.13 -1.46
C CYS A 124 -9.51 -9.61 -1.80
N SER A 125 -10.70 -10.14 -2.07
CA SER A 125 -10.91 -11.47 -2.68
C SER A 125 -11.62 -11.34 -4.02
N GLY A 126 -11.23 -12.17 -5.00
CA GLY A 126 -11.70 -12.09 -6.39
C GLY A 126 -12.78 -13.10 -6.79
N GLU A 127 -13.42 -13.79 -5.84
CA GLU A 127 -14.48 -14.76 -6.18
C GLU A 127 -15.78 -14.03 -6.54
N ASN A 128 -15.97 -13.79 -7.85
CA ASN A 128 -17.15 -13.21 -8.51
C ASN A 128 -17.44 -11.72 -8.26
N ILE A 129 -17.15 -11.19 -7.07
CA ILE A 129 -17.29 -9.77 -6.74
C ILE A 129 -16.05 -9.31 -5.98
N LEU A 130 -15.48 -8.18 -6.40
CA LEU A 130 -14.36 -7.56 -5.69
C LEU A 130 -14.82 -7.11 -4.30
N ASN A 131 -14.47 -7.88 -3.27
CA ASN A 131 -14.76 -7.54 -1.88
C ASN A 131 -13.54 -6.89 -1.26
N LEU A 132 -13.65 -5.61 -0.89
CA LEU A 132 -12.62 -4.86 -0.18
C LEU A 132 -12.83 -5.00 1.33
N TYR A 133 -11.86 -5.57 2.04
CA TYR A 133 -12.01 -5.85 3.46
C TYR A 133 -11.87 -4.59 4.34
N PHE A 134 -12.80 -4.44 5.28
CA PHE A 134 -12.86 -3.37 6.30
C PHE A 134 -12.87 -1.93 5.77
N ILE A 135 -13.20 -1.76 4.49
CA ILE A 135 -13.37 -0.45 3.85
C ILE A 135 -14.85 -0.26 3.57
N ASN A 136 -15.48 0.64 4.33
CA ASN A 136 -16.93 0.83 4.28
C ASN A 136 -17.38 1.80 3.19
N SER A 137 -16.46 2.66 2.71
CA SER A 137 -16.74 3.71 1.73
C SER A 137 -16.95 3.15 0.32
N PHE A 138 -16.44 1.95 0.03
CA PHE A 138 -16.75 1.21 -1.19
C PHE A 138 -17.90 0.24 -0.91
N LYS A 139 -19.14 0.75 -0.86
CA LYS A 139 -20.29 -0.13 -0.84
C LYS A 139 -20.49 -0.70 -2.24
N PRO A 140 -20.44 -2.03 -2.46
CA PRO A 140 -20.92 -2.59 -3.70
C PRO A 140 -22.42 -2.27 -3.82
N ASN A 141 -22.85 -1.76 -4.98
CA ASN A 141 -24.26 -1.66 -5.31
C ASN A 141 -24.81 -3.09 -5.48
N LEU A 142 -25.20 -3.70 -4.37
CA LEU A 142 -25.96 -4.95 -4.38
C LEU A 142 -27.40 -4.61 -4.75
N THR A 143 -27.71 -4.56 -6.04
CA THR A 143 -29.06 -4.90 -6.50
C THR A 143 -29.30 -6.35 -6.11
N THR A 144 -30.01 -6.53 -5.01
CA THR A 144 -30.53 -7.79 -4.53
C THR A 144 -31.62 -8.29 -5.49
N PRO A 145 -31.67 -9.59 -5.74
CA PRO A 145 -32.92 -10.32 -5.75
C PRO A 145 -33.10 -11.00 -4.38
N SER A 146 -34.32 -10.90 -3.88
CA SER A 146 -34.81 -11.32 -2.57
C SER A 146 -34.67 -12.83 -2.28
N SER A 147 -34.60 -13.16 -0.97
CA SER A 147 -34.99 -14.39 -0.27
C SER A 147 -34.32 -15.73 -0.70
N THR A 148 -33.76 -16.54 0.20
CA THR A 148 -34.52 -17.31 1.22
C THR A 148 -33.57 -17.92 2.27
N ILE A 149 -34.13 -18.13 3.47
CA ILE A 149 -33.56 -18.66 4.71
C ILE A 149 -33.00 -20.10 4.60
N MET A 150 -31.95 -20.34 5.40
CA MET A 150 -31.33 -21.58 5.90
C MET A 150 -31.88 -22.96 5.49
N GLU A 151 -30.96 -23.89 5.17
CA GLU A 151 -30.73 -25.11 5.98
C GLU A 151 -29.43 -25.85 5.61
N SER A 152 -28.80 -26.46 6.63
CA SER A 152 -27.64 -27.37 6.61
C SER A 152 -28.06 -28.76 6.07
N PRO A 153 -27.21 -29.57 5.40
CA PRO A 153 -26.41 -30.59 6.11
C PRO A 153 -25.06 -31.02 5.48
N CYS A 154 -24.33 -31.81 6.27
CA CYS A 154 -22.98 -32.33 6.14
C CYS A 154 -22.76 -33.47 5.10
N SER A 155 -21.51 -33.55 4.60
CA SER A 155 -20.74 -34.72 4.12
C SER A 155 -21.09 -35.44 2.80
N LYS A 156 -20.12 -35.50 1.87
CA LYS A 156 -19.34 -36.71 1.48
C LYS A 156 -18.30 -36.38 0.39
N SER A 157 -17.38 -37.33 0.25
CA SER A 157 -16.01 -37.32 -0.27
C SER A 157 -15.83 -37.61 -1.78
N GLU A 158 -14.56 -37.52 -2.22
CA GLU A 158 -13.90 -38.10 -3.43
C GLU A 158 -14.00 -37.29 -4.74
N GLN A 159 -13.00 -37.18 -5.63
CA GLN A 159 -11.60 -37.63 -5.75
C GLN A 159 -10.94 -36.83 -6.92
N PHE A 160 -9.60 -36.89 -7.02
CA PHE A 160 -8.71 -36.45 -8.13
C PHE A 160 -9.24 -36.86 -9.54
N ILE A 161 -8.84 -36.31 -10.71
CA ILE A 161 -7.48 -36.21 -11.32
C ILE A 161 -7.44 -35.12 -12.47
N PRO A 162 -6.40 -34.94 -13.34
CA PRO A 162 -5.59 -33.71 -13.47
C PRO A 162 -5.58 -33.10 -14.91
N GLU A 163 -4.52 -32.33 -15.21
CA GLU A 163 -3.95 -32.00 -16.56
C GLU A 163 -4.28 -30.58 -17.06
N SER A 164 -3.38 -29.59 -16.91
CA SER A 164 -2.10 -29.31 -17.58
C SER A 164 -2.22 -29.04 -19.10
N LYS A 165 -1.43 -28.05 -19.56
CA LYS A 165 -1.27 -27.51 -20.94
C LYS A 165 -2.15 -26.31 -21.29
N ARG A 166 -1.92 -25.16 -20.64
CA ARG A 166 -2.31 -23.83 -21.17
C ARG A 166 -1.48 -22.65 -20.63
N GLU A 167 -0.34 -22.89 -19.98
CA GLU A 167 0.40 -21.85 -19.24
C GLU A 167 1.61 -21.28 -20.01
N ASP A 168 2.25 -22.02 -20.90
CA ASP A 168 3.52 -21.59 -21.51
C ASP A 168 3.41 -20.42 -22.51
N GLU A 169 2.30 -20.30 -23.24
CA GLU A 169 2.09 -19.19 -24.20
C GLU A 169 1.73 -17.85 -23.53
N LYS A 170 1.22 -17.87 -22.29
CA LYS A 170 0.88 -16.63 -21.55
C LYS A 170 2.11 -16.00 -20.89
N PHE A 171 3.07 -16.81 -20.46
CA PHE A 171 4.27 -16.29 -19.81
C PHE A 171 5.26 -15.65 -20.80
N SER A 172 5.43 -16.21 -22.01
CA SER A 172 6.35 -15.64 -23.02
C SER A 172 5.95 -14.22 -23.46
N ASN A 173 4.65 -13.98 -23.59
CA ASN A 173 4.13 -12.65 -23.91
C ASN A 173 4.39 -11.63 -22.79
N ILE A 174 4.31 -12.04 -21.52
CA ILE A 174 4.58 -11.15 -20.37
C ILE A 174 6.07 -10.78 -20.31
N TYR A 175 6.98 -11.72 -20.55
CA TYR A 175 8.41 -11.45 -20.58
C TYR A 175 8.79 -10.47 -21.69
N ASN A 176 8.24 -10.63 -22.89
CA ASN A 176 8.48 -9.70 -24.00
C ASN A 176 7.98 -8.29 -23.67
N THR A 177 6.79 -8.16 -23.06
CA THR A 177 6.27 -6.87 -22.63
C THR A 177 7.14 -6.21 -21.55
N GLN A 178 7.77 -6.99 -20.65
CA GLN A 178 8.69 -6.44 -19.65
C GLN A 178 9.97 -5.88 -20.26
N ASP A 179 10.54 -6.56 -21.26
CA ASP A 179 11.72 -6.07 -21.97
C ASP A 179 11.43 -4.82 -22.80
N GLU A 180 10.26 -4.75 -23.44
CA GLU A 180 9.80 -3.55 -24.14
C GLU A 180 9.66 -2.35 -23.18
N ILE A 181 9.03 -2.55 -22.01
CA ILE A 181 8.90 -1.50 -20.98
C ILE A 181 10.28 -1.06 -20.49
N LYS A 182 11.19 -2.00 -20.23
CA LYS A 182 12.56 -1.70 -19.79
C LYS A 182 13.30 -0.85 -20.82
N ASN A 183 13.22 -1.22 -22.10
CA ASN A 183 13.85 -0.46 -23.18
C ASN A 183 13.24 0.94 -23.33
N MET A 184 11.92 1.07 -23.15
CA MET A 184 11.24 2.37 -23.17
C MET A 184 11.71 3.26 -22.01
N LEU A 185 11.88 2.71 -20.81
CA LEU A 185 12.40 3.44 -19.65
C LEU A 185 13.84 3.92 -19.85
N ILE A 186 14.70 3.08 -20.45
CA ILE A 186 16.08 3.46 -20.80
C ILE A 186 16.07 4.65 -21.77
N ASN A 187 15.24 4.59 -22.82
CA ASN A 187 15.13 5.67 -23.81
C ASN A 187 14.61 6.98 -23.20
N ILE A 188 13.66 6.90 -22.26
CA ILE A 188 13.14 8.06 -21.52
C ILE A 188 14.24 8.67 -20.65
N LEU A 189 15.00 7.84 -19.92
CA LEU A 189 16.10 8.29 -19.09
C LEU A 189 17.18 9.01 -19.92
N ASP A 190 17.57 8.43 -21.05
CA ASP A 190 18.54 9.05 -21.96
C ASP A 190 18.04 10.38 -22.54
N SER A 191 16.74 10.46 -22.81
CA SER A 191 16.12 11.71 -23.29
C SER A 191 16.11 12.78 -22.20
N GLN A 192 15.84 12.41 -20.94
CA GLN A 192 15.91 13.34 -19.80
C GLN A 192 17.33 13.87 -19.59
N ASN A 193 18.34 13.00 -19.63
CA ASN A 193 19.75 13.42 -19.52
C ASN A 193 20.15 14.40 -20.64
N LYS A 194 19.67 14.18 -21.88
CA LYS A 194 19.91 15.10 -23.00
C LYS A 194 19.23 16.46 -22.80
N ILE A 195 18.03 16.49 -22.21
CA ILE A 195 17.32 17.72 -21.91
C ILE A 195 18.05 18.50 -20.81
N GLU A 196 18.46 17.81 -19.74
CA GLU A 196 19.22 18.41 -18.63
C GLU A 196 20.51 19.08 -19.14
N ASN A 197 21.31 18.36 -19.94
CA ASN A 197 22.51 18.92 -20.56
C ASN A 197 22.22 20.15 -21.43
N LYS A 198 21.11 20.17 -22.17
CA LYS A 198 20.72 21.34 -22.98
C LYS A 198 20.31 22.52 -22.10
N ILE A 199 19.64 22.28 -20.97
CA ILE A 199 19.28 23.30 -19.99
C ILE A 199 20.55 23.92 -19.41
N ASP A 200 21.54 23.10 -19.01
CA ASP A 200 22.81 23.59 -18.48
C ASP A 200 23.57 24.46 -19.49
N ILE A 201 23.58 24.07 -20.76
CA ILE A 201 24.20 24.87 -21.84
C ILE A 201 23.48 26.22 -22.00
N ILE A 202 22.14 26.23 -21.92
CA ILE A 202 21.35 27.47 -22.02
C ILE A 202 21.64 28.38 -20.82
N LEU A 203 21.67 27.83 -19.61
CA LEU A 203 21.97 28.59 -18.39
C LEU A 203 23.36 29.20 -18.45
N THR A 204 24.35 28.43 -18.88
CA THR A 204 25.74 28.90 -19.05
C THR A 204 25.82 30.07 -20.03
N LYS A 205 25.16 29.96 -21.20
CA LYS A 205 25.13 31.06 -22.18
C LYS A 205 24.43 32.30 -21.66
N LEU A 206 23.32 32.15 -20.93
CA LEU A 206 22.61 33.28 -20.32
C LEU A 206 23.47 34.01 -19.28
N GLU A 207 24.31 33.29 -18.54
CA GLU A 207 25.27 33.90 -17.61
C GLU A 207 26.40 34.65 -18.33
N GLU A 208 26.93 34.07 -19.43
CA GLU A 208 27.93 34.72 -20.27
C GLU A 208 27.39 36.00 -20.93
N ASP A 209 26.18 35.95 -21.48
CA ASP A 209 25.51 37.09 -22.12
C ASP A 209 25.23 38.20 -21.11
N LYS A 210 24.79 37.87 -19.88
CA LYS A 210 24.66 38.87 -18.81
C LYS A 210 25.99 39.57 -18.54
N LYS A 211 27.09 38.83 -18.36
CA LYS A 211 28.43 39.41 -18.13
C LYS A 211 28.88 40.30 -19.31
N SER A 212 28.58 39.89 -20.54
CA SER A 212 28.90 40.63 -21.78
C SER A 212 28.08 41.92 -21.96
N ILE A 213 26.81 41.91 -21.55
CA ILE A 213 25.96 43.11 -21.54
C ILE A 213 26.44 44.08 -20.46
N PHE A 214 26.73 43.60 -19.26
CA PHE A 214 27.26 44.45 -18.19
C PHE A 214 28.63 45.07 -18.55
N SER A 215 29.52 44.34 -19.23
CA SER A 215 30.80 44.91 -19.66
C SER A 215 30.67 45.98 -20.75
N LYS A 216 29.61 45.93 -21.58
CA LYS A 216 29.32 46.95 -22.60
C LYS A 216 28.66 48.22 -22.04
N PHE A 217 27.97 48.15 -20.91
CA PHE A 217 27.29 49.30 -20.30
C PHE A 217 28.12 50.04 -19.24
N PHE A 218 29.18 49.42 -18.70
CA PHE A 218 30.01 50.02 -17.64
C PHE A 218 31.43 50.44 -18.10
N ILE A 219 31.66 50.55 -19.40
CA ILE A 219 32.82 51.23 -19.98
C ILE A 219 32.30 52.41 -20.81
N SER A 220 32.08 53.54 -20.16
CA SER A 220 32.04 54.89 -20.76
C SER A 220 32.70 55.87 -19.81
#